data_AF-A0A1F3W3Y2-F1
#
_entry.id   AF-A0A1F3W3Y2-F1
#
_cell.length_a   1.000
_cell.length_b   1.000
_cell.length_c   1.000
_cell.angle_alpha   90.00
_cell.angle_beta   90.00
_cell.angle_gamma   90.00
#
_symmetry.space_group_name_H-M   'P 1'
#
loop_
_entity.id
_entity.type
_entity.pdbx_description
1 polymer ?
#
loop_
_entity_poly.entity_id
_entity_poly.type
_entity_poly.pdbx_seq_one_letter_code
_entity_poly.pdbx_strand_id
1 'polypeptide(L)'
;MLTLIKEHFKKYNLTDGENILLGNSPNRVMPGRLVERVTTSDKLVAGINPVTPKLIHKLYSNIVTHGKLFQTNSITAEIVKTLENAYRDVRIAFSSEIVRYCDENDIDFYKVRDEVNRKLGQADNATQNYNSVPSGGILVPTIGVGGHCLPKDGILLWWRKIEAEADTSLSIILNARKINDESPSETIKLAERKFGSLFNKKIALLGAAYRFNSEDTRNSPTLVLAELLLKKVCTVIIHDPFVKQDDQNIIKYDFQNIFTRDFDKAIESAEYVFVCTAHNFYFEQKEKILHSNRLKSIVDACNIFSKETYNSLNNLYTGIGRGSKFPDNELIDFVYNSFRNVETGVANELMDLINFFNENYCENEFNKINFDEVQTLAASCNTGCMIANPDDVQNLPAYKGFYSSLAGLALSRKTVSI
;
A
#
# COMPACT_ATOMS: atom_id res chain seq x y z
N MET A 1 18.93 4.32 -34.48
CA MET A 1 18.16 4.82 -33.32
C MET A 1 16.99 5.62 -33.88
N LEU A 2 15.79 5.04 -33.90
CA LEU A 2 14.60 5.69 -34.48
C LEU A 2 14.10 6.75 -33.50
N THR A 3 14.39 8.02 -33.77
CA THR A 3 13.86 9.14 -32.98
C THR A 3 12.90 9.93 -33.86
N LEU A 4 11.64 10.08 -33.40
CA LEU A 4 10.60 10.80 -34.14
C LEU A 4 11.02 12.24 -34.47
N ILE A 5 11.75 12.86 -33.55
CA ILE A 5 12.26 14.23 -33.69
C ILE A 5 13.33 14.33 -34.78
N LYS A 6 14.28 13.38 -34.88
CA LYS A 6 15.32 13.44 -35.92
C LYS A 6 14.72 13.33 -37.31
N GLU A 7 13.75 12.44 -37.50
CA GLU A 7 13.02 12.31 -38.77
C GLU A 7 12.23 13.57 -39.10
N HIS A 8 11.61 14.21 -38.11
CA HIS A 8 10.91 15.48 -38.30
C HIS A 8 11.84 16.59 -38.79
N PHE A 9 12.99 16.81 -38.12
CA PHE A 9 13.94 17.85 -38.52
C PHE A 9 14.62 17.58 -39.86
N LYS A 10 14.83 16.30 -40.20
CA LYS A 10 15.37 15.92 -41.51
C LYS A 10 14.49 16.37 -42.68
N LYS A 11 13.15 16.44 -42.50
CA LYS A 11 12.22 16.97 -43.52
C LYS A 11 12.49 18.44 -43.87
N TYR A 12 13.18 19.17 -43.01
CA TYR A 12 13.58 20.56 -43.21
C TYR A 12 15.08 20.71 -43.54
N ASN A 13 15.75 19.63 -43.95
CA ASN A 13 17.20 19.60 -44.22
C ASN A 13 18.06 20.00 -43.02
N LEU A 14 17.59 19.71 -41.79
CA LEU A 14 18.34 19.94 -40.57
C LEU A 14 18.83 18.60 -40.00
N THR A 15 20.14 18.39 -40.02
CA THR A 15 20.79 17.18 -39.51
C THR A 15 21.46 17.45 -38.16
N ASP A 16 21.19 16.58 -37.17
CA ASP A 16 21.84 16.61 -35.85
C ASP A 16 23.36 16.44 -35.98
N GLY A 17 24.11 17.34 -35.36
CA GLY A 17 25.58 17.40 -35.43
C GLY A 17 26.13 18.20 -36.61
N GLU A 18 25.29 18.63 -37.55
CA GLU A 18 25.67 19.44 -38.71
C GLU A 18 25.04 20.84 -38.65
N ASN A 19 23.71 20.90 -38.79
CA ASN A 19 22.97 22.17 -38.83
C ASN A 19 22.33 22.51 -37.49
N ILE A 20 22.03 21.48 -36.68
CA ILE A 20 21.35 21.59 -35.39
C ILE A 20 21.95 20.62 -34.38
N LEU A 21 21.67 20.85 -33.09
CA LEU A 21 22.00 19.93 -32.01
C LEU A 21 20.73 19.55 -31.26
N LEU A 22 20.45 18.25 -31.21
CA LEU A 22 19.25 17.70 -30.60
C LEU A 22 19.58 17.09 -29.24
N GLY A 23 18.82 17.51 -28.23
CA GLY A 23 18.92 16.97 -26.90
C GLY A 23 17.66 17.20 -26.06
N ASN A 24 17.60 16.51 -24.95
CA ASN A 24 16.47 16.49 -24.04
C ASN A 24 16.95 16.57 -22.59
N SER A 25 16.16 17.22 -21.77
CA SER A 25 16.44 17.34 -20.35
C SER A 25 15.13 17.29 -19.58
N PRO A 26 14.66 16.08 -19.21
CA PRO A 26 13.38 15.90 -18.55
C PRO A 26 13.25 16.81 -17.32
N ASN A 27 12.08 17.44 -17.17
CA ASN A 27 11.80 18.31 -16.03
C ASN A 27 11.07 17.54 -14.93
N ARG A 28 11.49 17.78 -13.69
CA ARG A 28 10.82 17.31 -12.47
C ARG A 28 10.33 18.54 -11.72
N VAL A 29 9.08 18.91 -11.99
CA VAL A 29 8.48 20.12 -11.43
C VAL A 29 7.24 19.77 -10.64
N MET A 30 7.01 20.51 -9.56
CA MET A 30 5.84 20.38 -8.70
C MET A 30 5.13 21.75 -8.68
N PRO A 31 3.83 21.82 -9.01
CA PRO A 31 3.07 23.06 -8.88
C PRO A 31 3.22 23.67 -7.48
N GLY A 32 3.35 25.00 -7.41
CA GLY A 32 3.54 25.75 -6.16
C GLY A 32 5.00 25.86 -5.67
N ARG A 33 5.94 25.09 -6.22
CA ARG A 33 7.38 25.16 -5.86
C ARG A 33 8.30 25.10 -7.08
N LEU A 34 7.87 25.71 -8.19
CA LEU A 34 8.54 25.55 -9.48
C LEU A 34 10.01 26.02 -9.44
N VAL A 35 10.27 27.25 -8.97
CA VAL A 35 11.61 27.84 -8.94
C VAL A 35 12.54 27.06 -8.00
N GLU A 36 12.09 26.82 -6.76
CA GLU A 36 12.81 26.01 -5.77
C GLU A 36 13.17 24.63 -6.34
N ARG A 37 12.21 23.93 -6.97
CA ARG A 37 12.46 22.61 -7.54
C ARG A 37 13.44 22.63 -8.71
N VAL A 38 13.33 23.59 -9.62
CA VAL A 38 14.22 23.69 -10.77
C VAL A 38 15.66 23.96 -10.32
N THR A 39 15.86 24.79 -9.29
CA THR A 39 17.20 25.13 -8.80
C THR A 39 17.87 24.01 -8.00
N THR A 40 17.10 23.17 -7.31
CA THR A 40 17.60 22.15 -6.37
C THR A 40 17.60 20.72 -6.91
N SER A 41 16.82 20.42 -7.95
CA SER A 41 16.67 19.03 -8.41
C SER A 41 17.79 18.61 -9.35
N ASP A 42 18.36 17.43 -9.08
CA ASP A 42 19.23 16.72 -9.99
C ASP A 42 18.57 16.54 -11.37
N LYS A 43 19.35 16.81 -12.43
CA LYS A 43 18.84 16.89 -13.79
C LYS A 43 19.73 16.13 -14.77
N LEU A 44 19.09 15.34 -15.62
CA LEU A 44 19.75 14.73 -16.77
C LEU A 44 19.87 15.78 -17.89
N VAL A 45 21.05 15.93 -18.46
CA VAL A 45 21.32 16.79 -19.61
C VAL A 45 21.80 15.89 -20.73
N ALA A 46 20.91 15.62 -21.70
CA ALA A 46 21.10 14.54 -22.64
C ALA A 46 21.03 15.00 -24.09
N GLY A 47 21.71 14.26 -24.97
CA GLY A 47 21.83 14.60 -26.38
C GLY A 47 22.02 13.38 -27.26
N ILE A 48 21.73 13.56 -28.54
CA ILE A 48 22.01 12.56 -29.58
C ILE A 48 23.48 12.66 -30.01
N ASN A 49 23.95 13.88 -30.27
CA ASN A 49 25.35 14.15 -30.55
C ASN A 49 26.19 14.25 -29.24
N PRO A 50 27.42 13.71 -29.17
CA PRO A 50 28.28 13.78 -27.98
C PRO A 50 28.59 15.20 -27.46
N VAL A 51 28.52 16.24 -28.30
CA VAL A 51 28.74 17.63 -27.84
C VAL A 51 27.51 18.22 -27.16
N THR A 52 26.31 17.77 -27.51
CA THR A 52 25.04 18.36 -27.06
C THR A 52 24.86 18.32 -25.53
N PRO A 53 25.11 17.20 -24.82
CA PRO A 53 25.03 17.15 -23.36
C PRO A 53 25.91 18.20 -22.67
N LYS A 54 27.09 18.48 -23.21
CA LYS A 54 28.03 19.48 -22.64
C LYS A 54 27.49 20.90 -22.77
N LEU A 55 26.88 21.22 -23.91
CA LEU A 55 26.26 22.53 -24.14
C LEU A 55 25.01 22.72 -23.29
N ILE A 56 24.17 21.69 -23.19
CA ILE A 56 22.99 21.70 -22.31
C ILE A 56 23.43 21.83 -20.85
N HIS A 57 24.50 21.15 -20.43
CA HIS A 57 25.09 21.30 -19.10
C HIS A 57 25.49 22.75 -18.83
N LYS A 58 26.21 23.39 -19.76
CA LYS A 58 26.61 24.82 -19.63
C LYS A 58 25.41 25.77 -19.57
N LEU A 59 24.33 25.46 -20.26
CA LEU A 59 23.09 26.24 -20.17
C LEU A 59 22.46 26.09 -18.77
N TYR A 60 22.21 24.84 -18.36
CA TYR A 60 21.51 24.56 -17.11
C TYR A 60 22.34 24.82 -15.86
N SER A 61 23.68 24.94 -15.95
CA SER A 61 24.51 25.28 -14.78
C SER A 61 24.21 26.67 -14.22
N ASN A 62 23.63 27.55 -15.02
CA ASN A 62 23.18 28.87 -14.57
C ASN A 62 21.77 28.84 -13.94
N ILE A 63 21.06 27.72 -14.04
CA ILE A 63 19.66 27.57 -13.61
C ILE A 63 19.57 26.60 -12.42
N VAL A 64 20.26 25.46 -12.49
CA VAL A 64 20.33 24.43 -11.47
C VAL A 64 21.53 24.71 -10.57
N THR A 65 21.33 25.54 -9.55
CA THR A 65 22.41 26.05 -8.69
C THR A 65 22.71 25.18 -7.48
N HIS A 66 21.78 24.31 -7.07
CA HIS A 66 21.90 23.46 -5.88
C HIS A 66 21.74 21.96 -6.19
N GLY A 67 21.41 21.60 -7.43
CA GLY A 67 21.34 20.23 -7.91
C GLY A 67 22.54 19.83 -8.78
N LYS A 68 22.68 18.55 -9.09
CA LYS A 68 23.70 18.01 -9.99
C LYS A 68 23.17 17.83 -11.41
N LEU A 69 24.01 18.15 -12.39
CA LEU A 69 23.74 17.94 -13.81
C LEU A 69 24.48 16.70 -14.33
N PHE A 70 23.74 15.66 -14.68
CA PHE A 70 24.29 14.41 -15.18
C PHE A 70 24.20 14.34 -16.70
N GLN A 71 25.35 14.29 -17.36
CA GLN A 71 25.42 14.14 -18.81
C GLN A 71 25.11 12.70 -19.23
N THR A 72 24.27 12.51 -20.23
CA THR A 72 23.93 11.17 -20.76
C THR A 72 23.45 11.25 -22.21
N ASN A 73 23.07 10.12 -22.83
CA ASN A 73 22.46 10.09 -24.16
C ASN A 73 20.93 10.26 -24.08
N SER A 74 20.30 10.72 -25.17
CA SER A 74 18.88 11.04 -25.18
C SER A 74 17.95 9.89 -24.81
N ILE A 75 18.23 8.67 -25.27
CA ILE A 75 17.42 7.49 -24.93
C ILE A 75 17.46 7.21 -23.43
N THR A 76 18.64 7.26 -22.82
CA THR A 76 18.76 7.04 -21.38
C THR A 76 17.92 8.05 -20.60
N ALA A 77 17.94 9.33 -20.99
CA ALA A 77 17.10 10.34 -20.33
C ALA A 77 15.60 10.14 -20.54
N GLU A 78 15.16 9.71 -21.73
CA GLU A 78 13.77 9.37 -22.01
C GLU A 78 13.30 8.17 -21.16
N ILE A 79 14.09 7.09 -21.15
CA ILE A 79 13.80 5.88 -20.37
C ILE A 79 13.77 6.19 -18.88
N VAL A 80 14.74 6.94 -18.34
CA VAL A 80 14.74 7.28 -16.90
C VAL A 80 13.45 8.01 -16.53
N LYS A 81 12.98 8.94 -17.37
CA LYS A 81 11.79 9.73 -17.08
C LYS A 81 10.49 8.92 -17.09
N THR A 82 10.36 7.99 -18.02
CA THR A 82 9.16 7.15 -18.10
C THR A 82 9.23 6.00 -17.10
N LEU A 83 10.42 5.45 -16.84
CA LEU A 83 10.63 4.32 -15.95
C LEU A 83 10.45 4.69 -14.49
N GLU A 84 10.84 5.90 -14.07
CA GLU A 84 10.59 6.37 -12.69
C GLU A 84 9.09 6.36 -12.35
N ASN A 85 8.25 6.68 -13.34
CA ASN A 85 6.80 6.71 -13.19
C ASN A 85 6.18 5.33 -13.33
N ALA A 86 6.63 4.53 -14.31
CA ALA A 86 6.20 3.14 -14.46
C ALA A 86 6.54 2.30 -13.21
N TYR A 87 7.73 2.49 -12.63
CA TYR A 87 8.12 1.84 -11.38
C TYR A 87 7.20 2.21 -10.22
N ARG A 88 6.87 3.51 -10.07
CA ARG A 88 5.91 3.94 -9.04
C ARG A 88 4.54 3.32 -9.27
N ASP A 89 4.09 3.27 -10.51
CA ASP A 89 2.80 2.70 -10.88
C ASP A 89 2.70 1.20 -10.58
N VAL A 90 3.74 0.43 -10.90
CA VAL A 90 3.87 -0.99 -10.52
C VAL A 90 3.81 -1.19 -9.01
N ARG A 91 4.48 -0.32 -8.23
CA ARG A 91 4.42 -0.41 -6.77
C ARG A 91 3.04 -0.10 -6.20
N ILE A 92 2.31 0.84 -6.81
CA ILE A 92 0.92 1.10 -6.42
C ILE A 92 0.04 -0.09 -6.78
N ALA A 93 0.24 -0.71 -7.95
CA ALA A 93 -0.52 -1.90 -8.36
C ALA A 93 -0.27 -3.08 -7.43
N PHE A 94 0.99 -3.36 -7.10
CA PHE A 94 1.34 -4.37 -6.10
C PHE A 94 0.63 -4.10 -4.77
N SER A 95 0.67 -2.85 -4.29
CA SER A 95 -0.02 -2.48 -3.04
C SER A 95 -1.53 -2.64 -3.15
N SER A 96 -2.11 -2.35 -4.33
CA SER A 96 -3.54 -2.50 -4.62
C SER A 96 -3.96 -3.97 -4.64
N GLU A 97 -3.12 -4.86 -5.17
CA GLU A 97 -3.38 -6.30 -5.16
C GLU A 97 -3.39 -6.85 -3.72
N ILE A 98 -2.38 -6.46 -2.91
CA ILE A 98 -2.30 -6.89 -1.50
C ILE A 98 -3.46 -6.33 -0.67
N VAL A 99 -3.85 -5.06 -0.86
CA VAL A 99 -4.96 -4.50 -0.09
C VAL A 99 -6.30 -5.18 -0.42
N ARG A 100 -6.52 -5.55 -1.69
CA ARG A 100 -7.72 -6.31 -2.09
C ARG A 100 -7.76 -7.68 -1.41
N TYR A 101 -6.63 -8.39 -1.38
CA TYR A 101 -6.51 -9.64 -0.62
C TYR A 101 -6.81 -9.42 0.86
N CYS A 102 -6.27 -8.36 1.47
CA CYS A 102 -6.57 -8.02 2.86
C CYS A 102 -8.06 -7.72 3.07
N ASP A 103 -8.69 -6.94 2.20
CA ASP A 103 -10.10 -6.57 2.26
C ASP A 103 -11.03 -7.79 2.10
N GLU A 104 -10.66 -8.76 1.26
CA GLU A 104 -11.41 -10.02 1.08
C GLU A 104 -11.34 -10.94 2.30
N ASN A 105 -10.24 -10.86 3.05
CA ASN A 105 -9.98 -11.71 4.22
C ASN A 105 -10.20 -10.99 5.55
N ASP A 106 -10.69 -9.75 5.53
CA ASP A 106 -10.91 -8.88 6.70
C ASP A 106 -9.62 -8.65 7.53
N ILE A 107 -8.48 -8.48 6.84
CA ILE A 107 -7.15 -8.23 7.41
C ILE A 107 -6.84 -6.72 7.38
N ASP A 108 -6.25 -6.21 8.47
CA ASP A 108 -5.74 -4.83 8.53
C ASP A 108 -4.47 -4.68 7.67
N PHE A 109 -4.64 -4.18 6.44
CA PHE A 109 -3.55 -3.96 5.49
C PHE A 109 -2.47 -3.04 6.04
N TYR A 110 -2.83 -2.05 6.86
CA TYR A 110 -1.86 -1.07 7.35
C TYR A 110 -0.91 -1.70 8.35
N LYS A 111 -1.40 -2.59 9.23
CA LYS A 111 -0.52 -3.39 10.10
C LYS A 111 0.42 -4.28 9.31
N VAL A 112 -0.10 -4.97 8.29
CA VAL A 112 0.71 -5.83 7.41
C VAL A 112 1.79 -5.00 6.72
N ARG A 113 1.39 -3.91 6.07
CA ARG A 113 2.26 -2.96 5.38
C ARG A 113 3.35 -2.44 6.32
N ASP A 114 2.99 -1.97 7.50
CA ASP A 114 3.93 -1.33 8.41
C ASP A 114 4.95 -2.34 8.95
N GLU A 115 4.52 -3.56 9.29
CA GLU A 115 5.43 -4.61 9.75
C GLU A 115 6.35 -5.13 8.63
N VAL A 116 5.84 -5.29 7.40
CA VAL A 116 6.66 -5.62 6.23
C VAL A 116 7.65 -4.50 5.94
N ASN A 117 7.20 -3.24 5.91
CA ASN A 117 8.07 -2.09 5.70
C ASN A 117 9.11 -1.91 6.80
N ARG A 118 8.80 -2.31 8.04
CA ARG A 118 9.77 -2.30 9.15
C ARG A 118 10.87 -3.34 8.94
N LYS A 119 10.50 -4.55 8.49
CA LYS A 119 11.46 -5.65 8.21
C LYS A 119 12.28 -5.39 6.95
N LEU A 120 11.67 -4.82 5.92
CA LEU A 120 12.26 -4.51 4.62
C LEU A 120 12.68 -3.04 4.49
N GLY A 121 12.71 -2.29 5.59
CA GLY A 121 13.01 -0.85 5.60
C GLY A 121 14.48 -0.52 5.39
N GLN A 122 15.26 -1.45 4.86
CA GLN A 122 16.66 -1.23 4.56
C GLN A 122 16.78 -0.37 3.31
N ALA A 123 17.73 0.57 3.32
CA ALA A 123 18.09 1.28 2.10
C ALA A 123 18.57 0.27 1.05
N ASP A 124 18.12 0.44 -0.19
CA ASP A 124 18.62 -0.34 -1.32
C ASP A 124 20.09 0.03 -1.57
N ASN A 125 20.97 -0.69 -0.88
CA ASN A 125 22.41 -0.57 -1.01
C ASN A 125 22.96 -1.56 -2.03
N ALA A 126 22.11 -2.30 -2.78
CA ALA A 126 22.55 -3.32 -3.72
C ALA A 126 23.40 -2.73 -4.86
N THR A 127 23.22 -1.44 -5.16
CA THR A 127 24.06 -0.69 -6.10
C THR A 127 25.53 -0.59 -5.64
N GLN A 128 25.79 -0.62 -4.32
CA GLN A 128 27.13 -0.46 -3.73
C GLN A 128 27.61 -1.70 -2.97
N ASN A 129 26.71 -2.61 -2.61
CA ASN A 129 26.98 -3.84 -1.86
C ASN A 129 26.17 -5.00 -2.46
N TYR A 130 26.86 -5.86 -3.22
CA TYR A 130 26.28 -6.99 -3.93
C TYR A 130 25.67 -8.08 -3.02
N ASN A 131 25.93 -8.04 -1.70
CA ASN A 131 25.30 -8.91 -0.71
C ASN A 131 24.03 -8.29 -0.08
N SER A 132 23.64 -7.07 -0.49
CA SER A 132 22.41 -6.44 -0.03
C SER A 132 21.20 -6.91 -0.85
N VAL A 133 20.10 -7.22 -0.17
CA VAL A 133 18.82 -7.51 -0.83
C VAL A 133 18.11 -6.18 -1.12
N PRO A 134 17.80 -5.87 -2.41
CA PRO A 134 17.03 -4.68 -2.75
C PRO A 134 15.71 -4.70 -2.00
N SER A 135 15.46 -3.68 -1.20
CA SER A 135 14.28 -3.59 -0.34
C SER A 135 13.53 -2.31 -0.64
N GLY A 136 12.21 -2.39 -0.76
CA GLY A 136 11.35 -1.25 -1.08
C GLY A 136 10.04 -1.34 -0.33
N GLY A 137 9.52 -0.20 0.13
CA GLY A 137 8.29 -0.18 0.91
C GLY A 137 7.03 -0.46 0.08
N ILE A 138 6.05 -1.12 0.69
CA ILE A 138 4.66 -1.17 0.25
C ILE A 138 4.06 0.24 0.36
N LEU A 139 3.40 0.70 -0.70
CA LEU A 139 2.76 2.01 -0.77
C LEU A 139 1.33 1.96 -0.20
N VAL A 140 0.71 3.12 -0.01
CA VAL A 140 -0.71 3.19 0.34
C VAL A 140 -1.50 3.32 -0.97
N PRO A 141 -2.29 2.30 -1.36
CA PRO A 141 -3.19 2.42 -2.50
C PRO A 141 -4.41 3.27 -2.11
N THR A 142 -5.08 3.84 -3.10
CA THR A 142 -6.33 4.60 -2.94
C THR A 142 -7.34 4.11 -3.97
N ILE A 143 -8.43 4.85 -4.18
CA ILE A 143 -9.45 4.57 -5.21
C ILE A 143 -8.91 4.40 -6.65
N GLY A 144 -7.66 4.81 -6.92
CA GLY A 144 -6.96 4.49 -8.17
C GLY A 144 -5.76 5.39 -8.40
N VAL A 145 -5.28 5.43 -9.64
CA VAL A 145 -4.14 6.25 -10.05
C VAL A 145 -4.57 7.24 -11.13
N GLY A 146 -4.48 8.54 -10.83
CA GLY A 146 -4.78 9.61 -11.80
C GLY A 146 -3.57 10.45 -12.22
N GLY A 147 -3.87 11.59 -12.83
CA GLY A 147 -2.90 12.50 -13.44
C GLY A 147 -2.43 12.02 -14.82
N HIS A 148 -1.47 12.72 -15.40
CA HIS A 148 -0.97 12.35 -16.73
C HIS A 148 0.10 11.27 -16.71
N CYS A 149 1.06 11.37 -15.80
CA CYS A 149 2.33 10.64 -15.97
C CYS A 149 2.21 9.17 -15.59
N LEU A 150 1.66 8.85 -14.42
CA LEU A 150 1.56 7.46 -13.96
C LEU A 150 0.67 6.61 -14.88
N PRO A 151 -0.52 7.07 -15.33
CA PRO A 151 -1.37 6.26 -16.21
C PRO A 151 -0.81 6.02 -17.61
N LYS A 152 0.17 6.79 -18.09
CA LYS A 152 0.63 6.71 -19.49
C LYS A 152 2.10 6.30 -19.65
N ASP A 153 2.99 6.66 -18.72
CA ASP A 153 4.43 6.59 -18.97
C ASP A 153 4.92 5.14 -19.10
N GLY A 154 4.28 4.18 -18.40
CA GLY A 154 4.52 2.75 -18.60
C GLY A 154 4.08 2.26 -19.98
N ILE A 155 2.93 2.75 -20.48
CA ILE A 155 2.46 2.46 -21.84
C ILE A 155 3.41 3.06 -22.86
N LEU A 156 3.88 4.30 -22.65
CA LEU A 156 4.83 4.97 -23.52
C LEU A 156 6.16 4.23 -23.61
N LEU A 157 6.64 3.59 -22.54
CA LEU A 157 7.83 2.76 -22.62
C LEU A 157 7.63 1.51 -23.49
N TRP A 158 6.42 0.94 -23.49
CA TRP A 158 6.08 -0.29 -24.23
C TRP A 158 5.47 0.03 -25.61
N TRP A 159 5.30 1.30 -25.97
CA TRP A 159 4.45 1.71 -27.09
C TRP A 159 4.86 1.10 -28.43
N ARG A 160 6.17 0.98 -28.71
CA ARG A 160 6.66 0.36 -29.95
C ARG A 160 6.36 -1.13 -30.03
N LYS A 161 6.38 -1.83 -28.88
CA LYS A 161 5.96 -3.24 -28.84
C LYS A 161 4.47 -3.37 -29.09
N ILE A 162 3.67 -2.46 -28.53
CA ILE A 162 2.22 -2.41 -28.74
C ILE A 162 1.89 -2.07 -30.20
N GLU A 163 2.54 -1.06 -30.77
CA GLU A 163 2.38 -0.66 -32.18
C GLU A 163 2.77 -1.77 -33.15
N ALA A 164 3.80 -2.55 -32.83
CA ALA A 164 4.22 -3.70 -33.62
C ALA A 164 3.39 -4.97 -33.35
N GLU A 165 2.29 -4.87 -32.59
CA GLU A 165 1.43 -6.00 -32.19
C GLU A 165 2.21 -7.16 -31.55
N ALA A 166 3.32 -6.86 -30.89
CA ALA A 166 4.10 -7.86 -30.17
C ALA A 166 3.37 -8.32 -28.91
N ASP A 167 3.60 -9.56 -28.48
CA ASP A 167 3.04 -10.06 -27.23
C ASP A 167 3.60 -9.27 -26.03
N THR A 168 2.70 -8.57 -25.33
CA THR A 168 2.99 -7.83 -24.10
C THR A 168 2.24 -8.36 -22.88
N SER A 169 1.61 -9.54 -22.98
CA SER A 169 0.75 -10.12 -21.94
C SER A 169 1.48 -10.35 -20.60
N LEU A 170 2.77 -10.68 -20.65
CA LEU A 170 3.62 -10.90 -19.48
C LEU A 170 4.27 -9.61 -18.93
N SER A 171 3.93 -8.44 -19.47
CA SER A 171 4.49 -7.17 -18.98
C SER A 171 3.91 -6.80 -17.62
N ILE A 172 4.74 -6.87 -16.57
CA ILE A 172 4.38 -6.39 -15.22
C ILE A 172 3.93 -4.92 -15.28
N ILE A 173 4.57 -4.09 -16.11
CA ILE A 173 4.24 -2.66 -16.21
C ILE A 173 2.84 -2.44 -16.80
N LEU A 174 2.46 -3.20 -17.83
CA LEU A 174 1.13 -3.07 -18.43
C LEU A 174 0.04 -3.75 -17.59
N ASN A 175 0.36 -4.86 -16.92
CA ASN A 175 -0.58 -5.50 -16.01
C ASN A 175 -0.81 -4.67 -14.74
N ALA A 176 0.22 -3.99 -14.23
CA ALA A 176 0.07 -3.02 -13.15
C ALA A 176 -0.96 -1.93 -13.51
N ARG A 177 -0.98 -1.50 -14.78
CA ARG A 177 -1.97 -0.52 -15.25
C ARG A 177 -3.39 -1.04 -15.17
N LYS A 178 -3.64 -2.27 -15.62
CA LYS A 178 -4.94 -2.92 -15.50
C LYS A 178 -5.39 -3.01 -14.03
N ILE A 179 -4.50 -3.48 -13.16
CA ILE A 179 -4.77 -3.55 -11.72
C ILE A 179 -5.16 -2.17 -11.19
N ASN A 180 -4.37 -1.12 -11.45
CA ASN A 180 -4.68 0.22 -10.96
C ASN A 180 -5.98 0.81 -11.56
N ASP A 181 -6.33 0.47 -12.81
CA ASP A 181 -7.55 0.92 -13.49
C ASP A 181 -8.82 0.21 -12.95
N GLU A 182 -8.68 -0.98 -12.35
CA GLU A 182 -9.77 -1.71 -11.71
C GLU A 182 -10.17 -1.14 -10.34
N SER A 183 -9.31 -0.35 -9.69
CA SER A 183 -9.50 0.11 -8.31
C SER A 183 -10.85 0.82 -8.03
N PRO A 184 -11.43 1.63 -8.94
CA PRO A 184 -12.78 2.15 -8.75
C PRO A 184 -13.84 1.05 -8.62
N SER A 185 -13.75 0.01 -9.46
CA SER A 185 -14.69 -1.13 -9.43
C SER A 185 -14.49 -2.00 -8.18
N GLU A 186 -13.24 -2.18 -7.74
CA GLU A 186 -12.92 -2.90 -6.50
C GLU A 186 -13.40 -2.13 -5.26
N THR A 187 -13.36 -0.80 -5.30
CA THR A 187 -13.92 0.04 -4.22
C THR A 187 -15.44 -0.14 -4.10
N ILE A 188 -16.15 -0.27 -5.23
CA ILE A 188 -17.58 -0.62 -5.22
C ILE A 188 -17.79 -2.02 -4.62
N LYS A 189 -17.00 -3.02 -5.03
CA LYS A 189 -17.11 -4.38 -4.47
C LYS A 189 -16.84 -4.41 -2.97
N LEU A 190 -15.85 -3.67 -2.48
CA LEU A 190 -15.58 -3.49 -1.06
C LEU A 190 -16.82 -2.97 -0.32
N ALA A 191 -17.42 -1.90 -0.83
CA ALA A 191 -18.64 -1.33 -0.26
C ALA A 191 -19.81 -2.33 -0.30
N GLU A 192 -20.00 -3.04 -1.41
CA GLU A 192 -21.07 -4.03 -1.57
C GLU A 192 -20.89 -5.26 -0.66
N ARG A 193 -19.65 -5.70 -0.41
CA ARG A 193 -19.35 -6.76 0.56
C ARG A 193 -19.76 -6.38 1.98
N LYS A 194 -19.57 -5.11 2.37
CA LYS A 194 -19.88 -4.63 3.72
C LYS A 194 -21.36 -4.26 3.89
N PHE A 195 -21.96 -3.57 2.92
CA PHE A 195 -23.27 -2.92 3.07
C PHE A 195 -24.37 -3.53 2.19
N GLY A 196 -24.05 -4.54 1.38
CA GLY A 196 -24.95 -5.09 0.37
C GLY A 196 -25.00 -4.24 -0.91
N SER A 197 -25.90 -4.62 -1.83
CA SER A 197 -26.00 -4.01 -3.16
C SER A 197 -26.18 -2.48 -3.11
N LEU A 198 -25.39 -1.79 -3.93
CA LEU A 198 -25.50 -0.34 -4.14
C LEU A 198 -26.50 0.04 -5.24
N PHE A 199 -27.22 -0.92 -5.82
CA PHE A 199 -28.21 -0.63 -6.86
C PHE A 199 -29.27 0.37 -6.37
N ASN A 200 -29.53 1.41 -7.17
CA ASN A 200 -30.52 2.45 -6.90
C ASN A 200 -30.34 3.17 -5.54
N LYS A 201 -29.09 3.43 -5.13
CA LYS A 201 -28.78 4.19 -3.91
C LYS A 201 -28.41 5.65 -4.21
N LYS A 202 -28.54 6.52 -3.20
CA LYS A 202 -28.08 7.92 -3.26
C LYS A 202 -26.67 8.05 -2.70
N ILE A 203 -25.73 8.52 -3.52
CA ILE A 203 -24.30 8.48 -3.20
C ILE A 203 -23.67 9.86 -3.39
N ALA A 204 -22.93 10.33 -2.38
CA ALA A 204 -22.02 11.46 -2.51
C ALA A 204 -20.59 10.96 -2.73
N LEU A 205 -19.91 11.48 -3.76
CA LEU A 205 -18.49 11.29 -4.00
C LEU A 205 -17.73 12.56 -3.61
N LEU A 206 -16.94 12.49 -2.54
CA LEU A 206 -16.17 13.61 -2.02
C LEU A 206 -14.75 13.57 -2.58
N GLY A 207 -14.48 14.44 -3.57
CA GLY A 207 -13.19 14.63 -4.23
C GLY A 207 -13.21 14.20 -5.69
N ALA A 208 -13.29 15.17 -6.60
CA ALA A 208 -13.22 14.94 -8.05
C ALA A 208 -11.78 15.00 -8.56
N ALA A 209 -10.91 15.79 -7.93
CA ALA A 209 -9.49 15.84 -8.28
C ALA A 209 -8.79 14.52 -7.94
N TYR A 210 -7.82 14.11 -8.77
CA TYR A 210 -7.05 12.89 -8.49
C TYR A 210 -6.04 13.09 -7.34
N ARG A 211 -5.77 14.35 -6.99
CA ARG A 211 -4.76 14.75 -6.01
C ARG A 211 -5.39 15.69 -4.99
N PHE A 212 -5.05 15.46 -3.73
CA PHE A 212 -5.46 16.31 -2.62
C PHE A 212 -5.04 17.78 -2.83
N ASN A 213 -5.88 18.68 -2.36
CA ASN A 213 -5.70 20.14 -2.37
C ASN A 213 -5.29 20.69 -3.75
N SER A 214 -5.91 20.15 -4.81
CA SER A 214 -5.65 20.49 -6.21
C SER A 214 -6.97 20.48 -6.98
N GLU A 215 -7.04 21.24 -8.07
CA GLU A 215 -8.18 21.24 -9.02
C GLU A 215 -8.00 20.23 -10.17
N ASP A 216 -6.96 19.40 -10.12
CA ASP A 216 -6.57 18.55 -11.26
C ASP A 216 -7.40 17.26 -11.34
N THR A 217 -8.30 17.20 -12.33
CA THR A 217 -9.22 16.08 -12.59
C THR A 217 -8.72 15.09 -13.64
N ARG A 218 -7.51 15.27 -14.16
CA ARG A 218 -7.03 14.49 -15.32
C ARG A 218 -6.87 13.02 -14.94
N ASN A 219 -7.50 12.13 -15.71
CA ASN A 219 -7.58 10.69 -15.41
C ASN A 219 -8.04 10.41 -13.96
N SER A 220 -8.97 11.21 -13.43
CA SER A 220 -9.41 11.04 -12.05
C SER A 220 -10.15 9.71 -11.87
N PRO A 221 -9.72 8.85 -10.91
CA PRO A 221 -10.41 7.62 -10.59
C PRO A 221 -11.81 7.85 -10.02
N THR A 222 -12.09 9.01 -9.42
CA THR A 222 -13.43 9.34 -8.93
C THR A 222 -14.43 9.50 -10.08
N LEU A 223 -14.01 10.07 -11.21
CA LEU A 223 -14.90 10.22 -12.36
C LEU A 223 -15.25 8.85 -12.96
N VAL A 224 -14.29 7.92 -12.98
CA VAL A 224 -14.55 6.53 -13.37
C VAL A 224 -15.49 5.84 -12.36
N LEU A 225 -15.29 6.04 -11.05
CA LEU A 225 -16.18 5.53 -10.01
C LEU A 225 -17.62 6.03 -10.23
N ALA A 226 -17.80 7.32 -10.49
CA ALA A 226 -19.11 7.93 -10.76
C ALA A 226 -19.80 7.25 -11.94
N GLU A 227 -19.10 7.05 -13.05
CA GLU A 227 -19.65 6.37 -14.23
C GLU A 227 -20.11 4.94 -13.91
N LEU A 228 -19.33 4.18 -13.14
CA LEU A 228 -19.67 2.83 -12.70
C LEU A 228 -20.91 2.80 -11.78
N LEU A 229 -21.04 3.78 -10.89
CA LEU A 229 -22.20 3.90 -10.00
C LEU A 229 -23.47 4.33 -10.76
N LEU A 230 -23.36 5.24 -11.72
CA LEU A 230 -24.48 5.62 -12.59
C LEU A 230 -24.98 4.41 -13.40
N LYS A 231 -24.08 3.55 -13.89
CA LYS A 231 -24.44 2.27 -14.53
C LYS A 231 -25.20 1.31 -13.60
N LYS A 232 -25.11 1.49 -12.27
CA LYS A 232 -25.91 0.79 -11.24
C LYS A 232 -27.21 1.52 -10.86
N VAL A 233 -27.64 2.50 -11.66
CA VAL A 233 -28.86 3.29 -11.43
C VAL A 233 -28.78 4.11 -10.13
N CYS A 234 -27.59 4.37 -9.61
CA CYS A 234 -27.41 5.22 -8.44
C CYS A 234 -27.70 6.69 -8.79
N THR A 235 -28.23 7.43 -7.82
CA THR A 235 -28.20 8.90 -7.87
C THR A 235 -26.87 9.35 -7.28
N VAL A 236 -25.98 9.90 -8.11
CA VAL A 236 -24.62 10.31 -7.70
C VAL A 236 -24.54 11.83 -7.65
N ILE A 237 -23.93 12.38 -6.61
CA ILE A 237 -23.47 13.78 -6.56
C ILE A 237 -21.96 13.80 -6.28
N ILE A 238 -21.20 14.45 -7.15
CA ILE A 238 -19.76 14.64 -7.02
C ILE A 238 -19.52 16.02 -6.42
N HIS A 239 -18.73 16.06 -5.36
CA HIS A 239 -18.31 17.31 -4.75
C HIS A 239 -16.79 17.47 -4.80
N ASP A 240 -16.34 18.68 -5.11
CA ASP A 240 -14.94 19.08 -4.93
C ASP A 240 -14.83 20.60 -4.70
N PRO A 241 -14.13 21.06 -3.65
CA PRO A 241 -14.04 22.47 -3.36
C PRO A 241 -13.03 23.22 -4.26
N PHE A 242 -12.11 22.51 -4.92
CA PHE A 242 -11.06 23.08 -5.76
C PHE A 242 -11.41 23.04 -7.25
N VAL A 243 -12.08 21.99 -7.71
CA VAL A 243 -12.47 21.83 -9.13
C VAL A 243 -13.58 22.82 -9.49
N LYS A 244 -13.49 23.41 -10.68
CA LYS A 244 -14.48 24.37 -11.19
C LYS A 244 -15.62 23.66 -11.91
N GLN A 245 -16.79 24.29 -11.96
CA GLN A 245 -17.98 23.74 -12.65
C GLN A 245 -17.75 23.53 -14.15
N ASP A 246 -16.91 24.38 -14.76
CA ASP A 246 -16.52 24.35 -16.17
C ASP A 246 -15.24 23.52 -16.42
N ASP A 247 -14.83 22.68 -15.47
CA ASP A 247 -13.69 21.79 -15.66
C ASP A 247 -13.89 20.87 -16.89
N GLN A 248 -12.86 20.81 -17.73
CA GLN A 248 -12.91 20.08 -19.01
C GLN A 248 -13.26 18.60 -18.85
N ASN A 249 -12.86 17.94 -17.76
CA ASN A 249 -13.15 16.52 -17.56
C ASN A 249 -14.56 16.33 -17.00
N ILE A 250 -15.05 17.23 -16.14
CA ILE A 250 -16.46 17.24 -15.74
C ILE A 250 -17.37 17.35 -16.98
N ILE A 251 -17.03 18.23 -17.93
CA ILE A 251 -17.74 18.36 -19.21
C ILE A 251 -17.59 17.10 -20.07
N LYS A 252 -16.37 16.57 -20.21
CA LYS A 252 -16.09 15.38 -21.02
C LYS A 252 -16.90 14.15 -20.59
N TYR A 253 -17.10 13.99 -19.28
CA TYR A 253 -17.90 12.91 -18.70
C TYR A 253 -19.41 13.22 -18.64
N ASP A 254 -19.85 14.41 -19.07
CA ASP A 254 -21.23 14.89 -18.95
C ASP A 254 -21.74 14.93 -17.49
N PHE A 255 -20.86 15.31 -16.56
CA PHE A 255 -21.17 15.31 -15.13
C PHE A 255 -21.56 16.70 -14.58
N GLN A 256 -21.81 17.68 -15.45
CA GLN A 256 -22.13 19.04 -15.03
C GLN A 256 -23.37 19.12 -14.12
N ASN A 257 -24.36 18.25 -14.34
CA ASN A 257 -25.60 18.21 -13.55
C ASN A 257 -25.46 17.48 -12.21
N ILE A 258 -24.42 16.67 -12.05
CA ILE A 258 -24.15 15.91 -10.82
C ILE A 258 -22.94 16.43 -10.06
N PHE A 259 -22.23 17.43 -10.57
CA PHE A 259 -21.10 18.07 -9.91
C PHE A 259 -21.53 19.34 -9.16
N THR A 260 -20.98 19.54 -7.96
CA THR A 260 -21.23 20.72 -7.13
C THR A 260 -20.00 21.12 -6.31
N ARG A 261 -19.83 22.43 -6.07
CA ARG A 261 -18.86 22.96 -5.09
C ARG A 261 -19.52 23.29 -3.73
N ASP A 262 -20.83 23.12 -3.64
CA ASP A 262 -21.60 23.23 -2.41
C ASP A 262 -21.56 21.87 -1.68
N PHE A 263 -20.82 21.85 -0.57
CA PHE A 263 -20.63 20.66 0.25
C PHE A 263 -21.92 20.19 0.91
N ASP A 264 -22.70 21.13 1.46
CA ASP A 264 -23.92 20.78 2.18
C ASP A 264 -24.94 20.17 1.21
N LYS A 265 -25.05 20.70 -0.02
CA LYS A 265 -25.87 20.10 -1.09
C LYS A 265 -25.44 18.67 -1.45
N ALA A 266 -24.14 18.38 -1.43
CA ALA A 266 -23.63 17.08 -1.81
C ALA A 266 -24.03 15.98 -0.80
N ILE A 267 -24.01 16.30 0.49
CA ILE A 267 -24.29 15.34 1.56
C ILE A 267 -25.76 15.32 2.00
N GLU A 268 -26.57 16.33 1.65
CA GLU A 268 -27.94 16.53 2.12
C GLU A 268 -28.84 15.29 1.99
N SER A 269 -28.81 14.65 0.83
CA SER A 269 -29.67 13.49 0.51
C SER A 269 -28.90 12.18 0.32
N ALA A 270 -27.59 12.20 0.57
CA ALA A 270 -26.73 11.04 0.38
C ALA A 270 -26.97 9.99 1.47
N GLU A 271 -27.21 8.75 1.04
CA GLU A 271 -27.27 7.59 1.92
C GLU A 271 -25.88 6.98 2.12
N TYR A 272 -25.04 7.04 1.08
CA TYR A 272 -23.68 6.54 1.10
C TYR A 272 -22.73 7.68 0.77
N VAL A 273 -21.68 7.86 1.56
CA VAL A 273 -20.64 8.86 1.32
C VAL A 273 -19.33 8.15 1.02
N PHE A 274 -18.78 8.37 -0.18
CA PHE A 274 -17.46 7.90 -0.55
C PHE A 274 -16.49 9.07 -0.42
N VAL A 275 -15.46 8.92 0.42
CA VAL A 275 -14.37 9.89 0.47
C VAL A 275 -13.28 9.41 -0.48
N CYS A 276 -13.16 10.07 -1.63
CA CYS A 276 -12.33 9.62 -2.74
C CYS A 276 -10.95 10.30 -2.75
N THR A 277 -10.88 11.55 -2.32
CA THR A 277 -9.63 12.33 -2.29
C THR A 277 -9.46 13.01 -0.95
N ALA A 278 -8.29 12.84 -0.32
CA ALA A 278 -7.98 13.36 1.02
C ALA A 278 -7.67 14.87 1.03
N HIS A 279 -8.60 15.71 0.56
CA HIS A 279 -8.48 17.17 0.71
C HIS A 279 -8.55 17.57 2.19
N ASN A 280 -7.77 18.57 2.58
CA ASN A 280 -7.82 19.13 3.94
C ASN A 280 -9.23 19.62 4.29
N PHE A 281 -9.95 20.14 3.31
CA PHE A 281 -11.35 20.55 3.46
C PHE A 281 -12.24 19.42 4.03
N TYR A 282 -12.09 18.17 3.57
CA TYR A 282 -12.90 17.06 4.10
C TYR A 282 -12.48 16.62 5.49
N PHE A 283 -11.19 16.77 5.81
CA PHE A 283 -10.70 16.56 7.17
C PHE A 283 -11.34 17.55 8.15
N GLU A 284 -11.43 18.82 7.76
CA GLU A 284 -12.09 19.88 8.54
C GLU A 284 -13.61 19.67 8.66
N GLN A 285 -14.24 19.12 7.62
CA GLN A 285 -15.68 18.82 7.60
C GLN A 285 -16.03 17.41 8.11
N LYS A 286 -15.09 16.68 8.72
CA LYS A 286 -15.29 15.27 9.13
C LYS A 286 -16.57 15.08 9.97
N GLU A 287 -16.83 15.96 10.93
CA GLU A 287 -17.99 15.85 11.82
C GLU A 287 -19.30 15.99 11.04
N LYS A 288 -19.36 16.90 10.07
CA LYS A 288 -20.52 17.03 9.18
C LYS A 288 -20.72 15.79 8.30
N ILE A 289 -19.64 15.17 7.84
CA ILE A 289 -19.73 13.91 7.07
C ILE A 289 -20.32 12.81 7.94
N LEU A 290 -19.80 12.65 9.17
CA LEU A 290 -20.21 11.61 10.13
C LEU A 290 -21.65 11.76 10.60
N HIS A 291 -22.16 13.00 10.67
CA HIS A 291 -23.50 13.33 11.14
C HIS A 291 -24.46 13.77 10.03
N SER A 292 -24.20 13.40 8.76
CA SER A 292 -25.14 13.70 7.68
C SER A 292 -26.52 13.04 7.91
N ASN A 293 -27.58 13.80 7.67
CA ASN A 293 -28.96 13.46 8.04
C ASN A 293 -29.48 12.12 7.50
N ARG A 294 -29.01 11.69 6.32
CA ARG A 294 -29.49 10.48 5.63
C ARG A 294 -28.45 9.36 5.60
N LEU A 295 -27.32 9.55 6.29
CA LEU A 295 -26.19 8.66 6.22
C LEU A 295 -26.51 7.25 6.71
N LYS A 296 -26.26 6.27 5.84
CA LYS A 296 -26.28 4.84 6.15
C LYS A 296 -24.88 4.26 6.18
N SER A 297 -23.98 4.76 5.33
CA SER A 297 -22.62 4.21 5.29
C SER A 297 -21.58 5.20 4.75
N ILE A 298 -20.34 5.03 5.20
CA ILE A 298 -19.15 5.73 4.73
C ILE A 298 -18.19 4.72 4.10
N VAL A 299 -17.67 5.05 2.92
CA VAL A 299 -16.60 4.34 2.23
C VAL A 299 -15.39 5.26 2.16
N ASP A 300 -14.37 5.00 2.99
CA ASP A 300 -13.13 5.76 2.97
C ASP A 300 -12.11 5.13 2.01
N ALA A 301 -12.03 5.70 0.80
CA ALA A 301 -11.15 5.23 -0.26
C ALA A 301 -9.80 5.98 -0.31
N CYS A 302 -9.57 6.91 0.64
CA CYS A 302 -8.39 7.76 0.69
C CYS A 302 -7.68 7.79 2.04
N ASN A 303 -8.23 7.05 3.01
CA ASN A 303 -7.70 6.87 4.35
C ASN A 303 -7.60 8.19 5.15
N ILE A 304 -8.72 8.91 5.25
CA ILE A 304 -8.80 10.17 5.98
C ILE A 304 -9.24 9.99 7.44
N PHE A 305 -9.97 8.91 7.77
CA PHE A 305 -10.50 8.70 9.12
C PHE A 305 -9.52 7.91 10.00
N SER A 306 -9.38 8.33 11.26
CA SER A 306 -8.57 7.62 12.24
C SER A 306 -9.25 6.33 12.71
N LYS A 307 -8.48 5.42 13.31
CA LYS A 307 -8.99 4.17 13.86
C LYS A 307 -10.05 4.37 14.94
N GLU A 308 -9.84 5.35 15.80
CA GLU A 308 -10.80 5.73 16.84
C GLU A 308 -12.12 6.18 16.20
N THR A 309 -12.01 6.99 15.14
CA THR A 309 -13.17 7.52 14.42
C THR A 309 -13.97 6.39 13.79
N TYR A 310 -13.34 5.53 12.99
CA TYR A 310 -14.10 4.47 12.31
C TYR A 310 -14.55 3.34 13.23
N ASN A 311 -13.86 3.08 14.35
CA ASN A 311 -14.35 2.15 15.37
C ASN A 311 -15.66 2.65 16.01
N SER A 312 -15.83 3.96 16.18
CA SER A 312 -17.07 4.54 16.71
C SER A 312 -18.27 4.39 15.76
N LEU A 313 -18.01 4.25 14.44
CA LEU A 313 -19.02 4.10 13.40
C LEU A 313 -19.55 2.67 13.26
N ASN A 314 -18.96 1.69 13.96
CA ASN A 314 -19.36 0.29 13.93
C ASN A 314 -19.59 -0.23 12.49
N ASN A 315 -20.81 -0.66 12.19
CA ASN A 315 -21.20 -1.25 10.90
C ASN A 315 -21.49 -0.22 9.81
N LEU A 316 -21.32 1.08 10.06
CA LEU A 316 -21.55 2.13 9.07
C LEU A 316 -20.30 2.46 8.26
N TYR A 317 -19.14 1.88 8.59
CA TYR A 317 -17.87 2.20 7.94
C TYR A 317 -17.23 1.02 7.22
N THR A 318 -16.64 1.32 6.06
CA THR A 318 -15.61 0.52 5.43
C THR A 318 -14.55 1.44 4.84
N GLY A 319 -13.33 0.95 4.70
CA GLY A 319 -12.27 1.68 4.04
C GLY A 319 -11.27 0.71 3.43
N ILE A 320 -10.57 1.17 2.40
CA ILE A 320 -9.57 0.35 1.70
C ILE A 320 -8.48 -0.08 2.70
N GLY A 321 -8.36 -1.39 2.91
CA GLY A 321 -7.38 -2.00 3.80
C GLY A 321 -7.71 -1.96 5.28
N ARG A 322 -8.98 -1.75 5.64
CA ARG A 322 -9.42 -1.52 7.04
C ARG A 322 -10.04 -2.76 7.69
N GLY A 323 -9.54 -3.94 7.36
CA GLY A 323 -9.95 -5.18 7.99
C GLY A 323 -9.82 -5.13 9.52
N SER A 324 -10.75 -5.79 10.19
CA SER A 324 -10.95 -5.69 11.64
C SER A 324 -10.90 -7.04 12.35
N LYS A 325 -10.70 -8.14 11.60
CA LYS A 325 -10.73 -9.49 12.14
C LYS A 325 -9.56 -9.71 13.09
N PHE A 326 -9.87 -9.78 14.38
CA PHE A 326 -9.01 -10.43 15.35
C PHE A 326 -9.23 -11.93 15.30
N PRO A 327 -8.22 -12.75 15.65
CA PRO A 327 -8.50 -14.15 15.95
C PRO A 327 -9.55 -14.18 17.06
N ASP A 328 -10.48 -15.11 16.91
CA ASP A 328 -11.52 -15.39 17.90
C ASP A 328 -10.86 -15.60 19.28
N ASN A 329 -11.42 -15.00 20.34
CA ASN A 329 -10.87 -15.12 21.70
C ASN A 329 -10.79 -16.59 22.12
N GLU A 330 -11.73 -17.42 21.70
CA GLU A 330 -11.71 -18.86 21.97
C GLU A 330 -10.49 -19.54 21.32
N LEU A 331 -10.10 -19.12 20.10
CA LEU A 331 -8.89 -19.61 19.44
C LEU A 331 -7.62 -19.11 20.16
N ILE A 332 -7.61 -17.85 20.60
CA ILE A 332 -6.48 -17.27 21.34
C ILE A 332 -6.28 -18.04 22.65
N ASP A 333 -7.34 -18.21 23.43
CA ASP A 333 -7.33 -18.94 24.69
C ASP A 333 -6.94 -20.40 24.47
N PHE A 334 -7.45 -21.05 23.42
CA PHE A 334 -7.05 -22.41 23.05
C PHE A 334 -5.54 -22.52 22.80
N VAL A 335 -4.97 -21.65 21.97
CA VAL A 335 -3.53 -21.69 21.62
C VAL A 335 -2.69 -21.38 22.85
N TYR A 336 -3.03 -20.32 23.58
CA TYR A 336 -2.28 -19.88 24.75
C TYR A 336 -2.29 -20.96 25.85
N ASN A 337 -3.47 -21.46 26.24
CA ASN A 337 -3.59 -22.47 27.28
C ASN A 337 -2.98 -23.81 26.85
N SER A 338 -3.09 -24.20 25.56
CA SER A 338 -2.43 -25.41 25.07
C SER A 338 -0.91 -25.31 25.18
N PHE A 339 -0.34 -24.14 24.89
CA PHE A 339 1.10 -23.90 25.02
C PHE A 339 1.54 -23.94 26.49
N ARG A 340 0.82 -23.26 27.39
CA ARG A 340 1.10 -23.28 28.83
C ARG A 340 1.06 -24.70 29.40
N ASN A 341 0.09 -25.52 29.00
CA ASN A 341 0.03 -26.92 29.40
C ASN A 341 1.26 -27.71 28.97
N VAL A 342 1.77 -27.47 27.75
CA VAL A 342 3.00 -28.13 27.27
C VAL A 342 4.21 -27.66 28.09
N GLU A 343 4.35 -26.35 28.34
CA GLU A 343 5.44 -25.81 29.16
C GLU A 343 5.44 -26.42 30.57
N THR A 344 4.27 -26.46 31.23
CA THR A 344 4.10 -27.07 32.55
C THR A 344 4.36 -28.58 32.52
N GLY A 345 3.91 -29.29 31.48
CA GLY A 345 4.17 -30.71 31.31
C GLY A 345 5.66 -31.04 31.19
N VAL A 346 6.42 -30.21 30.45
CA VAL A 346 7.88 -30.33 30.34
C VAL A 346 8.55 -30.03 31.69
N ALA A 347 8.10 -28.99 32.40
CA ALA A 347 8.61 -28.66 33.73
C ALA A 347 8.38 -29.79 34.74
N ASN A 348 7.19 -30.41 34.73
CA ASN A 348 6.89 -31.58 35.54
C ASN A 348 7.80 -32.77 35.19
N GLU A 349 8.08 -33.02 33.90
CA GLU A 349 9.00 -34.11 33.50
C GLU A 349 10.40 -33.91 34.02
N LEU A 350 10.87 -32.67 33.91
CA LEU A 350 12.18 -32.32 34.35
C LEU A 350 12.29 -32.46 35.88
N MET A 351 11.25 -32.06 36.61
CA MET A 351 11.20 -32.26 38.06
C MET A 351 11.21 -33.75 38.43
N ASP A 352 10.43 -34.58 37.73
CA ASP A 352 10.43 -36.03 37.94
C ASP A 352 11.80 -36.65 37.64
N LEU A 353 12.46 -36.22 36.56
CA LEU A 353 13.81 -36.68 36.20
C LEU A 353 14.84 -36.26 37.25
N ILE A 354 14.74 -35.02 37.75
CA ILE A 354 15.57 -34.52 38.85
C ILE A 354 15.36 -35.36 40.11
N ASN A 355 14.11 -35.64 40.48
CA ASN A 355 13.77 -36.48 41.62
C ASN A 355 14.31 -37.90 41.44
N PHE A 356 14.13 -38.51 40.26
CA PHE A 356 14.69 -39.82 39.94
C PHE A 356 16.21 -39.85 40.12
N PHE A 357 16.94 -38.86 39.59
CA PHE A 357 18.39 -38.80 39.76
C PHE A 357 18.80 -38.60 41.21
N ASN A 358 18.11 -37.72 41.93
CA ASN A 358 18.37 -37.46 43.34
C ASN A 358 18.09 -38.68 44.22
N GLU A 359 17.04 -39.46 43.93
CA GLU A 359 16.70 -40.65 44.72
C GLU A 359 17.64 -41.83 44.45
N ASN A 360 18.12 -41.98 43.21
CA ASN A 360 18.83 -43.18 42.80
C ASN A 360 20.34 -43.02 42.68
N TYR A 361 20.85 -41.79 42.53
CA TYR A 361 22.26 -41.54 42.20
C TYR A 361 22.93 -40.44 43.05
N CYS A 362 22.20 -39.77 43.94
CA CYS A 362 22.76 -38.72 44.79
C CYS A 362 23.25 -39.29 46.15
N GLU A 363 24.57 -39.41 46.31
CA GLU A 363 25.18 -39.94 47.54
C GLU A 363 25.31 -38.91 48.68
N ASN A 364 25.27 -37.61 48.37
CA ASN A 364 25.44 -36.51 49.33
C ASN A 364 24.86 -35.19 48.77
N GLU A 365 24.66 -34.19 49.63
CA GLU A 365 24.05 -32.90 49.24
C GLU A 365 24.76 -32.16 48.10
N PHE A 366 26.08 -32.38 47.90
CA PHE A 366 26.80 -31.75 46.80
C PHE A 366 26.36 -32.27 45.43
N ASN A 367 25.91 -33.52 45.35
CA ASN A 367 25.47 -34.16 44.10
C ASN A 367 23.96 -33.96 43.82
N LYS A 368 23.26 -33.22 44.67
CA LYS A 368 21.82 -33.00 44.55
C LYS A 368 21.52 -31.98 43.46
N ILE A 369 20.62 -32.33 42.56
CA ILE A 369 20.19 -31.45 41.47
C ILE A 369 19.01 -30.61 41.96
N ASN A 370 19.14 -29.28 41.88
CA ASN A 370 18.07 -28.33 42.24
C ASN A 370 17.36 -27.81 40.99
N PHE A 371 16.04 -27.83 40.99
CA PHE A 371 15.23 -27.37 39.85
C PHE A 371 15.50 -25.91 39.48
N ASP A 372 15.57 -25.01 40.48
CA ASP A 372 15.82 -23.58 40.27
C ASP A 372 17.19 -23.32 39.62
N GLU A 373 18.20 -24.13 39.93
CA GLU A 373 19.52 -24.06 39.30
C GLU A 373 19.45 -24.54 37.85
N VAL A 374 18.69 -25.59 37.56
CA VAL A 374 18.45 -26.06 36.18
C VAL A 374 17.71 -24.99 35.36
N GLN A 375 16.71 -24.32 35.93
CA GLN A 375 16.04 -23.18 35.29
C GLN A 375 17.04 -22.04 35.01
N THR A 376 17.89 -21.71 36.00
CA THR A 376 18.90 -20.66 35.86
C THR A 376 19.91 -20.98 34.75
N LEU A 377 20.37 -22.24 34.68
CA LEU A 377 21.26 -22.71 33.63
C LEU A 377 20.58 -22.68 32.25
N ALA A 378 19.32 -23.13 32.15
CA ALA A 378 18.56 -23.05 30.91
C ALA A 378 18.38 -21.60 30.42
N ALA A 379 18.09 -20.69 31.35
CA ALA A 379 17.93 -19.26 31.07
C ALA A 379 19.24 -18.60 30.59
N SER A 380 20.40 -19.17 30.92
CA SER A 380 21.70 -18.70 30.43
C SER A 380 21.97 -19.01 28.95
N CYS A 381 21.13 -19.83 28.31
CA CYS A 381 21.23 -20.11 26.89
C CYS A 381 21.08 -18.83 26.05
N ASN A 382 21.85 -18.68 24.96
CA ASN A 382 21.79 -17.54 24.06
C ASN A 382 20.41 -17.33 23.40
N THR A 383 19.55 -18.35 23.41
CA THR A 383 18.16 -18.26 22.93
C THR A 383 17.15 -17.87 24.02
N GLY A 384 17.59 -17.68 25.27
CA GLY A 384 16.74 -17.26 26.40
C GLY A 384 15.72 -18.30 26.83
N CYS A 385 16.06 -19.59 26.79
CA CYS A 385 15.14 -20.68 27.13
C CYS A 385 14.71 -20.60 28.60
N MET A 386 13.48 -20.17 28.87
CA MET A 386 12.90 -20.24 30.21
C MET A 386 12.09 -21.52 30.36
N ILE A 387 12.41 -22.30 31.39
CA ILE A 387 11.63 -23.48 31.77
C ILE A 387 10.56 -23.01 32.76
N ALA A 388 9.30 -23.36 32.51
CA ALA A 388 8.20 -23.02 33.42
C ALA A 388 8.36 -23.69 34.79
N ASN A 389 7.60 -23.21 35.78
CA ASN A 389 7.50 -23.93 37.05
C ASN A 389 6.61 -25.18 36.88
N PRO A 390 6.93 -26.27 37.58
CA PRO A 390 6.04 -27.42 37.63
C PRO A 390 4.73 -27.05 38.33
N ASP A 391 3.62 -27.57 37.84
CA ASP A 391 2.27 -27.32 38.35
C ASP A 391 1.28 -28.37 37.80
N ASP A 392 0.07 -28.42 38.36
CA ASP A 392 -0.98 -29.31 37.90
C ASP A 392 -1.58 -28.84 36.55
N VAL A 393 -1.60 -29.74 35.56
CA VAL A 393 -2.26 -29.49 34.28
C VAL A 393 -3.70 -30.02 34.33
N GLN A 394 -4.67 -29.14 34.60
CA GLN A 394 -6.03 -29.56 34.95
C GLN A 394 -6.97 -29.78 33.75
N ASN A 395 -6.80 -29.06 32.63
CA ASN A 395 -7.73 -29.10 31.50
C ASN A 395 -7.02 -29.24 30.16
N LEU A 396 -7.60 -29.97 29.21
CA LEU A 396 -7.15 -30.06 27.82
C LEU A 396 -7.95 -29.10 26.93
N PRO A 397 -7.39 -27.95 26.51
CA PRO A 397 -8.09 -27.04 25.63
C PRO A 397 -8.39 -27.72 24.29
N ALA A 398 -9.56 -27.43 23.72
CA ALA A 398 -9.94 -27.85 22.39
C ALA A 398 -10.58 -26.68 21.63
N TYR A 399 -10.37 -26.62 20.33
CA TYR A 399 -10.99 -25.63 19.46
C TYR A 399 -11.53 -26.32 18.21
N LYS A 400 -12.84 -26.20 17.96
CA LYS A 400 -13.52 -26.82 16.80
C LYS A 400 -13.21 -28.32 16.62
N GLY A 401 -13.12 -29.06 17.73
CA GLY A 401 -12.83 -30.49 17.74
C GLY A 401 -11.35 -30.86 17.58
N PHE A 402 -10.45 -29.89 17.42
CA PHE A 402 -9.02 -30.10 17.47
C PHE A 402 -8.48 -29.86 18.88
N TYR A 403 -7.55 -30.71 19.33
CA TYR A 403 -6.76 -30.51 20.55
C TYR A 403 -5.29 -30.84 20.29
N SER A 404 -4.38 -30.21 21.03
CA SER A 404 -2.95 -30.51 20.94
C SER A 404 -2.65 -31.84 21.62
N SER A 405 -2.10 -32.81 20.88
CA SER A 405 -1.64 -34.08 21.45
C SER A 405 -0.53 -33.88 22.47
N LEU A 406 0.37 -32.91 22.23
CA LEU A 406 1.43 -32.52 23.17
C LEU A 406 0.85 -31.98 24.48
N ALA A 407 -0.18 -31.13 24.41
CA ALA A 407 -0.86 -30.66 25.62
C ALA A 407 -1.57 -31.83 26.33
N GLY A 408 -2.14 -32.77 25.58
CA GLY A 408 -2.75 -33.99 26.12
C GLY A 408 -1.78 -34.86 26.91
N LEU A 409 -0.54 -35.00 26.43
CA LEU A 409 0.52 -35.73 27.15
C LEU A 409 0.86 -35.11 28.50
N ALA A 410 0.74 -33.77 28.63
CA ALA A 410 0.96 -33.08 29.89
C ALA A 410 -0.12 -33.43 30.94
N LEU A 411 -1.37 -33.67 30.52
CA LEU A 411 -2.47 -34.10 31.41
C LEU A 411 -2.42 -35.56 31.80
N SER A 412 -2.00 -36.45 30.90
CA SER A 412 -2.05 -37.90 31.11
C SER A 412 -1.09 -38.41 32.20
N ARG A 413 -0.32 -37.52 32.85
CA ARG A 413 0.70 -37.86 33.85
C ARG A 413 0.16 -38.14 35.25
N LYS A 414 -0.88 -38.97 35.32
CA LYS A 414 -1.07 -39.80 36.52
C LYS A 414 -0.12 -40.99 36.39
N THR A 415 1.06 -40.84 37.01
CA THR A 415 1.96 -41.92 37.45
C THR A 415 2.17 -43.06 36.45
N VAL A 416 3.22 -42.97 35.63
CA VAL A 416 3.84 -44.18 35.10
C VAL A 416 4.66 -44.77 36.24
N SER A 417 4.03 -45.64 37.03
CA SER A 417 4.75 -46.60 37.86
C SER A 417 5.48 -47.56 36.92
N ILE A 418 6.80 -47.45 36.84
CA ILE A 418 7.67 -48.43 36.17
C ILE A 418 7.69 -49.72 37.00
#